data_AF-A0A1U7M554-F1
#
_entry.id   AF-A0A1U7M554-F1
#
_cell.length_a   1.000
_cell.length_b   1.000
_cell.length_c   1.000
_cell.angle_alpha   90.00
_cell.angle_beta   90.00
_cell.angle_gamma   90.00
#
_symmetry.space_group_name_H-M   'P 1'
#
loop_
_entity.id
_entity.type
_entity.pdbx_description
1 polymer ?
#
loop_
_entity_poly.entity_id
_entity_poly.type
_entity_poly.pdbx_seq_one_letter_code
_entity_poly.pdbx_strand_id
1 'polypeptide(L)'
;MKFTEVTIDEVKNYCRVDYDDDNILFTAILDGAKAHVRTYTGLKDDKLDTLPDTTIALLVISNEMYDNREGTRNDNKSVKFNEVLDRILGSHSINLL
;
A
#
# COMPACT_ATOMS: atom_id res chain seq x y z
N MET A 1 4.93 -6.91 12.22
CA MET A 1 5.67 -6.79 10.95
C MET A 1 6.06 -5.35 10.79
N LYS A 2 7.33 -5.07 10.48
CA LYS A 2 7.76 -3.71 10.20
C LYS A 2 7.47 -3.36 8.75
N PHE A 3 7.36 -2.06 8.47
CA PHE A 3 7.08 -1.54 7.14
C PHE A 3 8.15 -1.96 6.12
N THR A 4 9.43 -1.92 6.50
CA THR A 4 10.54 -2.31 5.62
C THR A 4 10.63 -3.80 5.37
N GLU A 5 10.28 -4.60 6.38
CA GLU A 5 10.38 -6.06 6.40
C GLU A 5 9.28 -6.75 5.57
N VAL A 6 8.26 -6.00 5.10
CA VAL A 6 7.19 -6.57 4.28
C VAL A 6 7.74 -7.21 3.00
N THR A 7 7.36 -8.47 2.76
CA THR A 7 7.73 -9.30 1.60
C THR A 7 6.56 -9.48 0.64
N ILE A 8 6.85 -9.97 -0.57
CA ILE A 8 5.80 -10.28 -1.55
C ILE A 8 4.86 -11.40 -1.07
N ASP A 9 5.33 -12.33 -0.25
CA ASP A 9 4.49 -13.43 0.26
C ASP A 9 3.42 -12.91 1.23
N GLU A 10 3.77 -11.90 2.03
CA GLU A 10 2.82 -11.27 2.95
C GLU A 10 1.76 -10.45 2.18
N VAL A 11 2.18 -9.78 1.10
CA VAL A 11 1.25 -9.09 0.19
C VAL A 11 0.33 -10.09 -0.52
N LYS A 12 0.88 -11.17 -1.08
CA LYS A 12 0.12 -12.23 -1.75
C LYS A 12 -0.90 -12.87 -0.81
N ASN A 13 -0.47 -13.20 0.40
CA ASN A 13 -1.35 -13.75 1.43
C ASN A 13 -2.50 -12.77 1.76
N TYR A 14 -2.21 -11.48 1.88
CA TYR A 14 -3.22 -10.45 2.09
C TYR A 14 -4.21 -10.36 0.91
N CYS A 15 -3.71 -10.45 -0.33
CA CYS A 15 -4.50 -10.45 -1.56
C CYS A 15 -5.16 -11.80 -1.88
N ARG A 16 -4.98 -12.83 -1.03
CA ARG A 16 -5.46 -14.20 -1.23
C ARG A 16 -4.95 -14.85 -2.53
N VAL A 17 -3.70 -14.57 -2.89
CA VAL A 17 -3.00 -15.20 -4.01
C VAL A 17 -2.07 -16.29 -3.51
N ASP A 18 -2.23 -17.50 -4.02
CA ASP A 18 -1.49 -18.71 -3.62
C ASP A 18 -0.60 -19.30 -4.74
N TYR A 19 -0.45 -18.58 -5.85
CA TYR A 19 0.36 -18.97 -7.01
C TYR A 19 1.53 -18.00 -7.25
N ASP A 20 2.53 -18.41 -8.03
CA ASP A 20 3.79 -17.68 -8.23
C ASP A 20 3.90 -16.93 -9.56
N ASP A 21 2.99 -17.14 -10.49
CA ASP A 21 3.00 -16.55 -11.84
C ASP A 21 3.07 -15.01 -11.81
N ASP A 22 2.47 -14.39 -10.79
CA ASP A 22 2.42 -12.94 -10.62
C ASP A 22 3.55 -12.38 -9.72
N ASN A 23 4.58 -13.16 -9.34
CA ASN A 23 5.61 -12.70 -8.40
C ASN A 23 6.36 -11.44 -8.89
N ILE A 24 6.57 -11.30 -10.20
CA ILE A 24 7.15 -10.07 -10.81
C ILE A 24 6.22 -8.87 -10.57
N LEU A 25 4.91 -9.06 -10.77
CA LEU A 25 3.91 -8.04 -10.54
C LEU A 25 3.85 -7.66 -9.06
N PHE A 26 3.81 -8.62 -8.15
CA PHE A 26 3.79 -8.37 -6.70
C PHE A 26 5.04 -7.65 -6.20
N THR A 27 6.21 -7.92 -6.81
CA THR A 27 7.43 -7.16 -6.52
C THR A 27 7.26 -5.69 -6.90
N ALA A 28 6.78 -5.41 -8.11
CA ALA A 28 6.53 -4.05 -8.58
C ALA A 28 5.46 -3.31 -7.75
N ILE A 29 4.39 -4.02 -7.36
CA ILE A 29 3.33 -3.49 -6.51
C ILE A 29 3.89 -3.11 -5.13
N LEU A 30 4.64 -4.01 -4.50
CA LEU A 30 5.22 -3.76 -3.18
C LEU A 30 6.17 -2.55 -3.21
N ASP A 31 7.02 -2.45 -4.22
CA ASP A 31 7.92 -1.31 -4.40
C ASP A 31 7.15 0.00 -4.60
N GLY A 32 6.13 -0.01 -5.48
CA GLY A 32 5.28 1.14 -5.74
C GLY A 32 4.48 1.59 -4.50
N ALA A 33 3.93 0.64 -3.75
CA ALA A 33 3.18 0.91 -2.53
C ALA A 33 4.09 1.46 -1.42
N LYS A 34 5.30 0.91 -1.23
CA LYS A 34 6.29 1.46 -0.30
C LYS A 34 6.69 2.89 -0.68
N ALA A 35 6.91 3.16 -1.97
CA ALA A 35 7.20 4.50 -2.46
C ALA A 35 6.03 5.48 -2.23
N HIS A 36 4.79 5.04 -2.42
CA HIS A 36 3.60 5.84 -2.17
C HIS A 36 3.49 6.25 -0.70
N VAL A 37 3.61 5.30 0.24
CA VAL A 37 3.55 5.59 1.68
C VAL A 37 4.64 6.58 2.10
N ARG A 38 5.88 6.40 1.64
CA ARG A 38 6.99 7.32 1.90
C ARG A 38 6.69 8.73 1.38
N THR A 39 6.20 8.83 0.15
CA THR A 39 5.92 10.11 -0.51
C THR A 39 4.78 10.85 0.19
N TYR A 40 3.70 10.13 0.50
CA TYR A 40 2.52 10.69 1.15
C TYR A 40 2.83 11.16 2.58
N THR A 41 3.55 10.35 3.36
CA THR A 41 3.83 10.68 4.76
C THR A 41 5.02 11.63 4.91
N GLY A 42 5.98 11.60 3.98
CA GLY A 42 7.27 12.28 4.11
C GLY A 42 8.21 11.62 5.12
N LEU A 43 7.85 10.45 5.66
CA LEU A 43 8.64 9.74 6.67
C LEU A 43 9.71 8.83 6.03
N LYS A 44 10.79 8.63 6.78
CA LYS A 44 11.85 7.66 6.47
C LYS A 44 11.52 6.30 7.07
N ASP A 45 12.16 5.27 6.53
CA ASP A 45 11.98 3.87 6.89
C ASP A 45 12.16 3.60 8.40
N ASP A 46 13.12 4.26 9.06
CA ASP A 46 13.35 4.13 10.50
C ASP A 46 12.15 4.59 11.35
N LYS A 47 11.38 5.57 10.87
CA LYS A 47 10.15 6.02 11.52
C LYS A 47 8.96 5.17 11.14
N LEU A 48 8.81 4.80 9.88
CA LEU A 48 7.72 3.95 9.41
C LEU A 48 7.73 2.58 10.12
N ASP A 49 8.92 2.04 10.38
CA ASP A 49 9.09 0.79 11.12
C ASP A 49 8.61 0.85 12.58
N THR A 50 8.46 2.04 13.15
CA THR A 50 7.89 2.25 14.50
C THR A 50 6.38 2.42 14.50
N LEU A 51 5.73 2.43 13.33
CA LEU A 51 4.31 2.74 13.14
C LEU A 51 3.59 1.53 12.52
N PRO A 52 3.05 0.59 13.33
CA PRO A 52 2.49 -0.66 12.81
C PRO A 52 1.28 -0.47 11.87
N ASP A 53 0.52 0.61 12.04
CA ASP A 53 -0.61 0.97 11.18
C ASP A 53 -0.19 1.32 9.75
N THR A 54 1.01 1.87 9.56
CA THR A 54 1.57 2.12 8.21
C THR A 54 1.83 0.82 7.44
N THR A 55 2.10 -0.28 8.15
CA THR A 55 2.25 -1.61 7.53
C THR A 55 0.89 -2.12 7.03
N ILE A 56 -0.19 -1.86 7.76
CA ILE A 56 -1.54 -2.18 7.29
C ILE A 56 -1.92 -1.31 6.08
N ALA A 57 -1.60 -0.01 6.12
CA ALA A 57 -1.79 0.89 4.99
C ALA A 57 -1.06 0.40 3.73
N LEU A 58 0.19 -0.07 3.88
CA LEU A 58 0.97 -0.66 2.80
C LEU A 58 0.26 -1.87 2.17
N LEU A 59 -0.26 -2.80 2.99
CA LEU A 59 -0.98 -3.98 2.48
C LEU A 59 -2.29 -3.61 1.77
N VAL A 60 -3.03 -2.64 2.30
CA VAL A 60 -4.27 -2.13 1.66
C VAL A 60 -3.96 -1.51 0.30
N ILE A 61 -2.93 -0.67 0.19
CA ILE A 61 -2.52 -0.06 -1.08
C ILE A 61 -2.09 -1.13 -2.08
N SER A 62 -1.30 -2.11 -1.64
CA SER A 62 -0.85 -3.20 -2.51
C SER A 62 -2.03 -4.01 -3.05
N ASN A 63 -3.03 -4.31 -2.22
CA ASN A 63 -4.24 -5.00 -2.67
C ASN A 63 -5.04 -4.16 -3.66
N GLU A 64 -5.19 -2.86 -3.40
CA GLU A 64 -5.88 -1.93 -4.31
C GLU A 64 -5.19 -1.87 -5.69
N MET A 65 -3.85 -1.81 -5.72
CA MET A 65 -3.08 -1.85 -6.97
C MET A 65 -3.21 -3.19 -7.70
N TYR A 66 -3.38 -4.29 -6.98
CA TYR A 66 -3.54 -5.62 -7.55
C TYR A 66 -4.95 -5.85 -8.12
N ASP A 67 -5.99 -5.50 -7.36
CA ASP A 67 -7.39 -5.72 -7.71
C ASP A 67 -7.88 -4.74 -8.78
N ASN A 68 -7.47 -3.47 -8.69
CA ASN A 68 -7.94 -2.41 -9.59
C ASN A 68 -6.87 -2.06 -10.64
N ARG A 69 -6.77 -2.90 -11.67
CA ARG A 69 -5.82 -2.72 -12.80
C ARG A 69 -6.37 -1.91 -13.97
N GLU A 70 -7.66 -1.59 -13.95
CA GLU A 70 -8.28 -0.73 -14.95
C GLU A 70 -8.03 0.73 -14.59
N GLY A 71 -7.40 1.49 -15.49
CA GLY A 71 -7.16 2.93 -15.28
C GLY A 71 -8.43 3.78 -15.25
N THR A 72 -9.55 3.23 -15.72
CA THR A 72 -10.86 3.86 -15.70
C THR A 72 -11.87 2.85 -15.17
N ARG A 73 -12.48 3.14 -14.03
CA ARG A 73 -13.60 2.34 -13.51
C ARG A 73 -14.86 2.69 -14.30
N ASN A 74 -15.52 1.69 -14.89
CA ASN A 74 -16.74 1.89 -15.70
C ASN A 74 -18.01 2.13 -14.86
N ASP A 75 -17.92 2.17 -13.53
CA ASP A 75 -18.99 2.65 -12.67
C ASP A 75 -18.81 4.15 -12.41
N ASN A 76 -19.87 4.95 -12.57
CA ASN A 76 -19.90 6.40 -12.28
C ASN A 76 -19.69 6.75 -10.77
N LYS A 77 -19.01 5.89 -10.01
CA LYS A 77 -18.60 6.15 -8.64
C LYS A 77 -17.21 6.75 -8.67
N SER A 78 -17.10 8.01 -8.24
CA SER A 78 -15.82 8.64 -7.93
C SER A 78 -14.95 7.66 -7.14
N VAL A 79 -13.67 7.56 -7.47
CA VAL A 79 -12.68 6.75 -6.72
C VAL A 79 -12.71 7.22 -5.27
N LYS A 80 -13.47 6.52 -4.42
CA LYS A 80 -13.43 6.74 -2.98
C LYS A 80 -12.24 5.96 -2.49
N PHE A 81 -11.16 6.69 -2.23
CA PHE A 81 -10.06 6.16 -1.43
C PHE A 81 -10.62 5.66 -0.10
N ASN A 82 -10.00 4.62 0.43
CA ASN A 82 -10.41 4.05 1.70
C ASN A 82 -10.20 5.10 2.81
N GLU A 83 -11.29 5.56 3.43
CA GLU A 83 -11.23 6.60 4.48
C GLU A 83 -10.31 6.21 5.65
N VAL A 84 -10.13 4.90 5.91
CA VAL A 84 -9.20 4.40 6.91
C VAL A 84 -7.75 4.60 6.46
N LEU A 85 -7.46 4.37 5.17
CA LEU A 85 -6.14 4.59 4.60
C LEU A 85 -5.77 6.08 4.66
N ASP A 86 -6.70 6.96 4.27
CA ASP A 86 -6.52 8.41 4.33
C ASP A 86 -6.26 8.88 5.77
N ARG A 87 -6.96 8.31 6.75
CA ARG A 87 -6.74 8.63 8.17
C ARG A 87 -5.37 8.17 8.67
N ILE A 88 -4.94 6.94 8.36
CA ILE A 88 -3.64 6.41 8.78
C ILE A 88 -2.51 7.22 8.16
N LEU A 89 -2.55 7.45 6.85
CA LEU A 89 -1.48 8.17 6.17
C LEU A 89 -1.50 9.66 6.55
N GLY A 90 -2.68 10.26 6.66
CA GLY A 90 -2.87 11.64 7.08
C GLY A 90 -2.40 11.91 8.52
N SER A 91 -2.56 10.97 9.46
CA SER A 91 -2.10 11.15 10.84
C SER A 91 -0.58 11.20 10.98
N HIS A 92 0.14 10.63 10.02
CA HIS A 92 1.60 10.55 10.02
C HIS A 92 2.26 11.48 9.00
N SER A 93 1.46 12.18 8.18
CA SER A 93 1.98 13.06 7.15
C SER A 93 2.61 14.30 7.76
N ILE A 94 3.91 14.46 7.50
CA ILE A 94 4.68 15.65 7.83
C ILE A 94 4.93 16.52 6.60
N ASN A 95 4.50 16.07 5.42
CA ASN A 95 4.65 16.77 4.15
C ASN A 95 3.35 17.52 3.82
N LEU A 96 3.04 18.52 4.64
CA LEU A 96 1.85 19.38 4.49
C LEU A 96 2.18 20.51 3.49
N LEU A 97 2.01 20.25 2.20
CA LEU A 97 1.97 21.28 1.15
C LEU A 97 0.57 21.86 0.99
#